data_AF-A0A967MJ56-F1
#
_entry.id   AF-A0A967MJ56-F1
#
_cell.length_a   1.000
_cell.length_b   1.000
_cell.length_c   1.000
_cell.angle_alpha   90.00
_cell.angle_beta   90.00
_cell.angle_gamma   90.00
#
_symmetry.space_group_name_H-M   'P 1'
#
loop_
_entity.id
_entity.type
_entity.pdbx_description
1 polymer ?
#
loop_
_entity_poly.entity_id
_entity_poly.type
_entity_poly.pdbx_seq_one_letter_code
_entity_poly.pdbx_strand_id
1 'polypeptide(L)'
;RQGHLQEVIVQNFRAKADTRKRRDPEPTVQYFARVVAAARWIFGSEMNLQVPPNLTEDFSVYLDAGINDWGGVSPLTIDWVNPEAPWPHL
;
A
#
# COMPACT_ATOMS: atom_id res chain seq x y z
N ARG A 1 3.57 -6.19 -23.87
CA ARG A 1 2.61 -5.37 -23.10
C ARG A 1 1.68 -6.32 -22.36
N GLN A 2 1.57 -6.21 -21.04
CA GLN A 2 0.66 -7.02 -20.23
C GLN A 2 -0.77 -6.44 -20.39
N GLY A 3 -1.42 -6.68 -21.54
CA GLY A 3 -2.75 -6.12 -21.83
C GLY A 3 -3.90 -6.64 -20.95
N HIS A 4 -3.60 -7.58 -20.04
CA HIS A 4 -4.54 -8.19 -19.11
C HIS A 4 -4.29 -7.77 -17.64
N LEU A 5 -3.15 -7.14 -17.34
CA LEU A 5 -2.88 -6.65 -15.99
C LEU A 5 -3.39 -5.21 -15.89
N GLN A 6 -4.39 -5.01 -15.05
CA GLN A 6 -5.06 -3.71 -14.87
C GLN A 6 -4.45 -2.88 -13.75
N GLU A 7 -3.89 -3.56 -12.75
CA GLU A 7 -3.42 -2.95 -11.51
C GLU A 7 -2.37 -3.82 -10.83
N VAL A 8 -1.45 -3.16 -10.13
CA VAL A 8 -0.53 -3.76 -9.16
C VAL A 8 -0.80 -3.14 -7.80
N ILE A 9 -1.12 -3.97 -6.80
CA ILE A 9 -1.30 -3.53 -5.41
C ILE A 9 -0.04 -3.90 -4.63
N VAL A 10 0.62 -2.90 -4.05
CA VAL A 10 1.75 -3.10 -3.14
C VAL A 10 1.25 -2.84 -1.72
N GLN A 11 1.08 -3.92 -0.95
CA GLN A 11 0.46 -3.87 0.37
C GLN A 11 1.51 -3.87 1.49
N ASN A 12 1.44 -2.88 2.39
CA ASN A 12 2.29 -2.84 3.58
C ASN A 12 2.00 -4.05 4.46
N PHE A 13 3.05 -4.78 4.83
CA PHE A 13 2.92 -5.85 5.80
C PHE A 13 2.68 -5.25 7.20
N ARG A 14 1.64 -5.74 7.88
CA ARG A 14 1.32 -5.44 9.27
C ARG A 14 1.27 -6.73 10.06
N ALA A 15 1.95 -6.78 11.20
CA ALA A 15 1.96 -7.96 12.04
C ALA A 15 0.62 -8.07 12.81
N LYS A 16 0.00 -9.26 12.76
CA LYS A 16 -1.27 -9.53 13.44
C LYS A 16 -1.06 -10.59 14.52
N ALA A 17 -1.59 -10.36 15.72
CA ALA A 17 -1.32 -11.17 16.91
C ALA A 17 -1.66 -12.66 16.75
N ASP A 18 -2.69 -12.97 15.97
CA ASP A 18 -3.25 -14.30 15.72
C ASP A 18 -2.66 -15.01 14.49
N THR A 19 -1.65 -14.43 13.85
CA THR A 19 -1.02 -15.01 12.65
C THR A 19 0.33 -15.66 12.95
N ARG A 20 0.79 -16.52 12.02
CA ARG A 20 2.14 -17.11 12.09
C ARG A 20 3.24 -16.04 12.05
N LYS A 21 2.99 -14.91 11.38
CA LYS A 21 3.91 -13.78 11.20
C LYS A 21 3.78 -12.70 12.26
N ARG A 22 3.12 -12.98 13.40
CA ARG A 22 2.91 -12.01 14.49
C ARG A 22 4.17 -11.36 15.08
N ARG A 23 5.35 -11.95 14.84
CA ARG A 23 6.67 -11.44 15.32
C ARG A 23 7.59 -11.01 14.17
N ASP A 24 7.10 -11.05 12.94
CA ASP A 24 7.90 -10.65 11.79
C ASP A 24 8.00 -9.11 11.76
N PRO A 25 9.15 -8.56 11.33
CA PRO A 25 9.32 -7.12 11.28
C PRO A 25 8.41 -6.49 10.20
N GLU A 26 7.79 -5.38 10.55
CA GLU A 26 7.10 -4.53 9.58
C GLU A 26 8.12 -3.71 8.77
N PRO A 27 7.86 -3.46 7.47
CA PRO A 27 8.78 -2.69 6.66
C PRO A 27 8.83 -1.23 7.12
N THR A 28 10.03 -0.65 7.13
CA THR A 28 10.18 0.81 7.26
C THR A 28 9.56 1.51 6.05
N VAL A 29 9.08 2.74 6.23
CA VAL A 29 8.51 3.57 5.16
C VAL A 29 9.47 3.70 3.97
N GLN A 30 10.76 3.97 4.23
CA GLN A 30 11.78 4.16 3.20
C GLN A 30 12.10 2.86 2.43
N TYR A 31 12.04 1.72 3.11
CA TYR A 31 12.15 0.43 2.42
C TYR A 31 10.94 0.19 1.52
N PHE A 32 9.74 0.42 2.04
CA PHE A 32 8.52 0.21 1.28
C PHE A 32 8.40 1.14 0.07
N ALA A 33 8.76 2.42 0.23
CA ALA A 33 8.83 3.39 -0.87
C ALA A 33 9.79 2.93 -1.99
N ARG A 34 10.92 2.30 -1.64
CA ARG A 34 11.83 1.72 -2.64
C ARG A 34 11.20 0.54 -3.38
N VAL A 35 10.41 -0.29 -2.71
CA VAL A 35 9.67 -1.39 -3.35
C VAL A 35 8.62 -0.84 -4.32
N VAL A 36 7.88 0.20 -3.92
CA VAL A 36 6.91 0.89 -4.77
C VAL A 36 7.60 1.51 -6.00
N ALA A 37 8.71 2.20 -5.80
CA ALA A 37 9.49 2.78 -6.91
C ALA A 37 10.01 1.70 -7.88
N ALA A 38 10.45 0.55 -7.35
CA ALA A 38 10.84 -0.59 -8.18
C ALA A 38 9.64 -1.13 -8.98
N ALA A 39 8.45 -1.23 -8.37
CA ALA A 39 7.24 -1.63 -9.09
C ALA A 39 6.89 -0.63 -10.21
N ARG A 40 6.91 0.68 -9.94
CA ARG A 40 6.71 1.71 -10.97
C ARG A 40 7.72 1.56 -12.12
N TRP A 41 8.98 1.31 -11.82
CA TRP A 41 10.00 1.13 -12.85
C TRP A 41 9.77 -0.13 -13.71
N ILE A 42 9.39 -1.26 -13.08
CA ILE A 42 9.15 -2.54 -13.75
C ILE A 42 7.90 -2.49 -14.65
N PHE A 43 6.81 -1.91 -14.15
CA PHE A 43 5.51 -1.93 -14.84
C PHE A 43 5.28 -0.71 -15.75
N GLY A 44 6.15 0.30 -15.68
CA GLY A 44 6.11 1.50 -16.53
C GLY A 44 5.16 2.59 -15.98
N SER A 45 5.14 3.76 -16.63
CA SER A 45 4.39 4.95 -16.17
C SER A 45 2.88 4.78 -16.14
N GLU A 46 2.33 3.93 -17.02
CA GLU A 46 0.88 3.83 -17.23
C GLU A 46 0.19 2.80 -16.32
N MET A 47 0.94 1.94 -15.61
CA MET A 47 0.34 0.94 -14.72
C MET A 47 -0.35 1.61 -13.54
N ASN A 48 -1.58 1.20 -13.21
CA ASN A 48 -2.19 1.55 -11.93
C ASN A 48 -1.44 0.84 -10.81
N LEU A 49 -0.82 1.62 -9.93
CA LEU A 49 -0.02 1.15 -8.81
C LEU A 49 -0.67 1.67 -7.53
N GLN A 50 -1.20 0.74 -6.74
CA GLN A 50 -1.98 1.03 -5.55
C GLN A 50 -1.19 0.78 -4.26
N VAL A 51 -1.27 1.71 -3.30
CA VAL A 51 -0.83 1.51 -1.91
C VAL A 51 -1.89 2.07 -0.96
N PRO A 52 -2.37 1.32 0.04
CA PRO A 52 -3.37 1.82 0.98
C PRO A 52 -2.78 2.90 1.91
N PRO A 53 -3.51 4.01 2.17
CA PRO A 53 -2.95 5.14 2.90
C PRO A 53 -2.99 4.99 4.43
N ASN A 54 -3.78 4.05 4.97
CA ASN A 54 -3.99 3.86 6.41
C ASN A 54 -2.88 3.06 7.12
N LEU A 55 -1.96 2.43 6.38
CA LEU A 55 -0.95 1.52 6.96
C LEU A 55 0.42 2.15 7.17
N THR A 56 0.53 3.46 7.00
CA THR A 56 1.74 4.27 7.21
C THR A 56 1.32 5.64 7.72
N GLU A 57 2.06 6.20 8.70
CA GLU A 57 1.74 7.53 9.27
C GLU A 57 1.82 8.65 8.22
N ASP A 58 2.90 8.68 7.44
CA ASP A 58 3.05 9.59 6.30
C ASP A 58 2.96 8.81 4.98
N PHE A 59 1.72 8.55 4.55
CA PHE A 59 1.46 7.83 3.31
C PHE A 59 1.76 8.67 2.05
N SER A 60 1.84 10.00 2.18
CA SER A 60 2.04 10.92 1.05
C SER A 60 3.35 10.67 0.30
N VAL A 61 4.37 10.17 1.01
CA VAL A 61 5.68 9.78 0.45
C VAL A 61 5.58 8.77 -0.69
N TYR A 62 4.51 7.98 -0.76
CA TYR A 62 4.33 7.00 -1.82
C TYR A 62 3.94 7.63 -3.17
N LEU A 63 3.44 8.88 -3.18
CA LEU A 63 3.25 9.64 -4.42
C LEU A 63 4.58 9.84 -5.15
N ASP A 64 5.62 10.24 -4.40
CA ASP A 64 6.97 10.41 -4.95
C ASP A 64 7.59 9.07 -5.37
N ALA A 65 7.19 7.96 -4.73
CA ALA A 65 7.57 6.61 -5.14
C ALA A 65 6.84 6.14 -6.41
N GLY A 66 5.81 6.87 -6.86
CA GLY A 66 5.14 6.66 -8.14
C GLY A 66 3.85 5.87 -8.07
N ILE A 67 3.16 5.80 -6.92
CA ILE A 67 1.77 5.34 -6.93
C ILE A 67 0.89 6.33 -7.71
N ASN A 68 -0.27 5.86 -8.14
CA ASN A 68 -1.32 6.72 -8.68
C ASN A 68 -2.73 6.33 -8.18
N ASP A 69 -2.80 5.38 -7.23
CA ASP A 69 -4.05 4.95 -6.61
C ASP A 69 -3.83 4.68 -5.11
N TRP A 70 -4.75 5.16 -4.27
CA TRP A 70 -4.77 4.85 -2.83
C TRP A 70 -5.62 3.62 -2.51
N GLY A 71 -6.45 3.18 -3.46
CA GLY A 71 -7.42 2.12 -3.29
C GLY A 71 -8.73 2.57 -2.65
N GLY A 72 -9.49 1.58 -2.16
CA GLY A 72 -10.83 1.79 -1.60
C GLY A 72 -10.84 2.44 -0.22
N VAL A 73 -10.63 3.75 -0.16
CA VAL A 73 -10.83 4.57 1.05
C VAL A 73 -12.33 4.76 1.30
N SER A 74 -12.78 4.60 2.55
CA SER A 74 -14.20 4.73 2.91
C SER A 74 -14.42 5.68 4.08
N PRO A 75 -15.33 6.67 3.96
CA PRO A 75 -15.73 7.52 5.09
C PRO A 75 -16.81 6.85 5.97
N LEU A 76 -17.36 5.70 5.56
CA LEU A 76 -18.49 5.05 6.23
C LEU A 76 -18.11 3.74 6.91
N THR A 77 -17.11 3.04 6.38
CA THR A 77 -16.74 1.69 6.81
C THR A 77 -15.26 1.62 7.14
N ILE A 78 -14.93 0.85 8.17
CA ILE A 78 -13.54 0.55 8.52
C ILE A 78 -12.86 -0.34 7.47
N ASP A 79 -11.52 -0.41 7.51
CA ASP A 79 -10.76 -1.47 6.85
C ASP A 79 -11.00 -2.79 7.60
N TRP A 80 -11.68 -3.75 6.98
CA TRP A 80 -11.96 -5.06 7.61
C TRP A 80 -10.72 -5.98 7.68
N VAL A 81 -9.69 -5.71 6.88
CA VAL A 81 -8.40 -6.43 6.94
C VAL A 81 -7.51 -5.83 8.02
N ASN A 82 -7.54 -4.50 8.17
CA ASN A 82 -6.82 -3.78 9.23
C ASN A 82 -7.75 -2.90 10.08
N PRO A 83 -8.63 -3.48 10.91
CA PRO A 83 -9.56 -2.72 11.75
C PRO A 83 -8.85 -1.75 12.71
N GLU A 84 -7.59 -2.04 13.06
CA GLU A 84 -6.76 -1.19 13.91
C GLU A 84 -6.14 0.02 13.19
N ALA A 85 -6.24 0.08 11.87
CA ALA A 85 -5.67 1.12 11.03
C ALA A 85 -6.80 1.87 10.31
N PRO A 86 -7.39 2.92 10.92
CA PRO A 86 -8.50 3.65 10.34
C PRO A 86 -8.09 4.40 9.06
N TRP A 87 -9.04 4.60 8.16
CA TRP A 87 -8.83 5.46 6.98
C TRP A 87 -8.46 6.88 7.39
N PRO A 88 -7.58 7.57 6.63
CA PRO A 88 -7.33 9.00 6.84
C PRO A 88 -8.62 9.80 6.68
N HIS A 89 -8.79 10.83 7.52
CA HIS A 89 -9.88 11.79 7.36
C HIS A 89 -9.58 12.70 6.16
N LEU A 90 -10.53 12.82 5.23
CA LEU A 90 -10.48 13.71 4.07
C LEU A 90 -10.86 15.14 4.44
#